data_AF-A0A3E2CG61-F1
#
_entry.id   AF-A0A3E2CG61-F1
#
_cell.length_a   1.000
_cell.length_b   1.000
_cell.length_c   1.000
_cell.angle_alpha   90.00
_cell.angle_beta   90.00
_cell.angle_gamma   90.00
#
_symmetry.space_group_name_H-M   'P 1'
#
loop_
_entity.id
_entity.type
_entity.pdbx_description
1 polymer ?
#
loop_
_entity_poly.entity_id
_entity_poly.type
_entity_poly.pdbx_seq_one_letter_code
_entity_poly.pdbx_strand_id
1 'polypeptide(L)'
;MGDSVEKLDSQALSLLESAAKSAADLTKLWPLSEARHLDNDAKYAENLEVRAIRTIARIITDLDVTVPDAEFVYEGADEIPGRPQEIVDALLAAANAYDDMDLCYEPDYSEAQEELENNTNDVSAIFNKLESNLSNDVNAINGAADSLSVAGNWSVDSLQDAFRCAKQECDFCGLNSVESQKITAILSILKSLIEKTSNIYETLPIFLYINEVCECAGVPRMMFKDNQWRELVDCVKSGKASEASENGENSMSTLLEIAAPLLEREWLKHKEDVLWDPEEAKKLAKEEDDRKSREALAAKFAHVEGNKESTQALD
;
A
#
# COMPACT_ATOMS: atom_id res chain seq x y z
N MET A 1 41.93 -1.34 3.45
CA MET A 1 40.57 -1.60 3.94
C MET A 1 39.64 -1.39 2.77
N GLY A 2 38.96 -2.44 2.30
CA GLY A 2 38.04 -2.32 1.18
C GLY A 2 36.72 -1.75 1.68
N ASP A 3 36.29 -0.64 1.10
CA ASP A 3 34.91 -0.16 1.21
C ASP A 3 33.99 -1.27 0.69
N SER A 4 33.44 -2.04 1.62
CA SER A 4 32.38 -2.97 1.33
C SER A 4 31.12 -2.13 1.23
N VAL A 5 30.87 -1.57 0.06
CA VAL A 5 29.59 -0.92 -0.26
C VAL A 5 28.52 -1.97 -0.03
N GLU A 6 27.66 -1.79 0.97
CA GLU A 6 26.47 -2.61 1.15
C GLU A 6 25.61 -2.44 -0.10
N LYS A 7 25.64 -3.44 -0.97
CA LYS A 7 24.77 -3.51 -2.13
C LYS A 7 23.53 -4.28 -1.74
N LEU A 8 22.39 -3.87 -2.28
CA LEU A 8 21.18 -4.67 -2.23
C LEU A 8 21.45 -6.06 -2.81
N ASP A 9 20.83 -7.08 -2.23
CA ASP A 9 20.85 -8.42 -2.82
C ASP A 9 20.23 -8.37 -4.23
N SER A 10 20.79 -9.16 -5.14
CA SER A 10 20.22 -9.44 -6.45
C SER A 10 18.74 -9.80 -6.43
N GLN A 11 18.28 -10.55 -5.42
CA GLN A 11 16.86 -10.90 -5.26
C GLN A 11 16.04 -9.65 -4.90
N ALA A 12 16.43 -8.92 -3.86
CA ALA A 12 15.79 -7.68 -3.43
C ALA A 12 15.71 -6.65 -4.57
N LEU A 13 16.79 -6.51 -5.35
CA LEU A 13 16.83 -5.62 -6.51
C LEU A 13 15.81 -6.01 -7.58
N SER A 14 15.72 -7.31 -7.92
CA SER A 14 14.75 -7.78 -8.90
C SER A 14 13.30 -7.56 -8.47
N LEU A 15 13.00 -7.73 -7.17
CA LEU A 15 11.66 -7.49 -6.63
C LEU A 15 11.32 -5.99 -6.64
N LEU A 16 12.28 -5.15 -6.26
CA LEU A 16 12.15 -3.69 -6.33
C LEU A 16 11.91 -3.21 -7.76
N GLU A 17 12.62 -3.75 -8.76
CA GLU A 17 12.42 -3.40 -10.17
C GLU A 17 11.00 -3.78 -10.66
N SER A 18 10.47 -4.92 -10.22
CA SER A 18 9.10 -5.35 -10.56
C SER A 18 8.04 -4.45 -9.94
N ALA A 19 8.19 -4.10 -8.66
CA ALA A 19 7.32 -3.16 -7.97
C ALA A 19 7.39 -1.76 -8.62
N ALA A 20 8.60 -1.25 -8.88
CA ALA A 20 8.82 0.04 -9.53
C ALA A 20 8.16 0.11 -10.91
N LYS A 21 8.21 -0.98 -11.69
CA LYS A 21 7.52 -1.06 -12.97
C LYS A 21 6.00 -0.97 -12.79
N SER A 22 5.43 -1.68 -11.82
CA SER A 22 3.99 -1.63 -11.55
C SER A 22 3.54 -0.25 -11.08
N ALA A 23 4.32 0.43 -10.22
CA ALA A 23 4.09 1.82 -9.86
C ALA A 23 4.12 2.74 -11.09
N ALA A 24 5.16 2.67 -11.90
CA ALA A 24 5.29 3.48 -13.12
C ALA A 24 4.13 3.24 -14.09
N ASP A 25 3.72 1.97 -14.26
CA ASP A 25 2.65 1.57 -15.17
C ASP A 25 1.25 1.96 -14.68
N LEU A 26 1.08 2.17 -13.38
CA LEU A 26 -0.10 2.76 -12.77
C LEU A 26 -0.06 4.28 -12.93
N THR A 27 1.00 4.97 -12.48
CA THR A 27 1.15 6.43 -12.57
C THR A 27 1.00 6.98 -14.01
N LYS A 28 1.41 6.21 -15.03
CA LYS A 28 1.21 6.55 -16.45
C LYS A 28 -0.26 6.71 -16.86
N LEU A 29 -1.22 6.23 -16.07
CA LEU A 29 -2.64 6.44 -16.36
C LEU A 29 -3.05 7.90 -16.19
N TRP A 30 -2.33 8.67 -15.36
CA TRP A 30 -2.66 10.08 -15.11
C TRP A 30 -2.06 11.03 -16.15
N PRO A 31 -2.78 12.12 -16.49
CA PRO A 31 -4.11 12.46 -16.00
C PRO A 31 -5.20 11.57 -16.62
N LEU A 32 -6.13 11.09 -15.78
CA LEU A 32 -7.26 10.28 -16.21
C LEU A 32 -8.23 11.13 -17.03
N SER A 33 -8.54 10.69 -18.25
CA SER A 33 -9.37 11.44 -19.21
C SER A 33 -10.80 10.92 -19.35
N GLU A 34 -11.05 9.65 -19.00
CA GLU A 34 -12.38 9.04 -19.04
C GLU A 34 -13.07 9.20 -17.68
N ALA A 35 -14.31 9.69 -17.68
CA ALA A 35 -15.12 9.83 -16.45
C ALA A 35 -15.22 8.52 -15.66
N ARG A 36 -15.34 7.39 -16.36
CA ARG A 36 -15.36 6.05 -15.72
C ARG A 36 -14.06 5.75 -14.97
N HIS A 37 -12.89 6.08 -15.54
CA HIS A 37 -11.63 5.85 -14.86
C HIS A 37 -11.49 6.73 -13.62
N LEU A 38 -11.99 7.98 -13.69
CA LEU A 38 -12.04 8.88 -12.53
C LEU A 38 -12.95 8.33 -11.43
N ASP A 39 -14.15 7.86 -11.77
CA ASP A 39 -15.09 7.27 -10.81
C ASP A 39 -14.51 5.99 -10.17
N ASN A 40 -13.85 5.15 -10.97
CA ASN A 40 -13.19 3.94 -10.48
C ASN A 40 -12.03 4.26 -9.53
N ASP A 41 -11.23 5.29 -9.85
CA ASP A 41 -10.10 5.73 -9.02
C ASP A 41 -10.58 6.33 -7.69
N ALA A 42 -11.63 7.17 -7.72
CA ALA A 42 -12.27 7.68 -6.51
C ALA A 42 -12.77 6.54 -5.63
N LYS A 43 -13.43 5.53 -6.21
CA LYS A 43 -13.86 4.34 -5.49
C LYS A 43 -12.70 3.53 -4.93
N TYR A 44 -11.57 3.45 -5.64
CA TYR A 44 -10.38 2.80 -5.09
C TYR A 44 -9.86 3.56 -3.86
N ALA A 45 -9.82 4.90 -3.90
CA ALA A 45 -9.40 5.72 -2.77
C ALA A 45 -10.29 5.51 -1.53
N GLU A 46 -11.62 5.50 -1.69
CA GLU A 46 -12.55 5.19 -0.59
C GLU A 46 -12.29 3.79 -0.01
N ASN A 47 -12.09 2.78 -0.87
CA ASN A 47 -11.78 1.42 -0.43
C ASN A 47 -10.42 1.33 0.29
N LEU A 48 -9.44 2.11 -0.13
CA LEU A 48 -8.11 2.16 0.49
C LEU A 48 -8.21 2.67 1.93
N GLU A 49 -8.98 3.73 2.14
CA GLU A 49 -9.26 4.30 3.46
C GLU A 49 -9.97 3.29 4.37
N VAL A 50 -11.07 2.68 3.89
CA VAL A 50 -11.80 1.63 4.63
C VAL A 50 -10.87 0.48 5.03
N ARG A 51 -9.95 0.07 4.15
CA ARG A 51 -8.97 -0.97 4.47
C ARG A 51 -7.93 -0.48 5.48
N ALA A 52 -7.49 0.78 5.40
CA ALA A 52 -6.52 1.38 6.33
C ALA A 52 -7.08 1.43 7.76
N ILE A 53 -8.26 2.02 7.94
CA ILE A 53 -8.90 2.13 9.26
C ILE A 53 -9.18 0.75 9.87
N ARG A 54 -9.57 -0.22 9.03
CA ARG A 54 -9.78 -1.61 9.44
C ARG A 54 -8.49 -2.29 9.88
N THR A 55 -7.38 -2.10 9.15
CA THR A 55 -6.07 -2.65 9.53
C THR A 55 -5.64 -2.12 10.89
N ILE A 56 -5.78 -0.81 11.11
CA ILE A 56 -5.46 -0.16 12.38
C ILE A 56 -6.32 -0.73 13.52
N ALA A 57 -7.64 -0.78 13.35
CA ALA A 57 -8.56 -1.30 14.36
C ALA A 57 -8.24 -2.77 14.73
N ARG A 58 -7.88 -3.60 13.75
CA ARG A 58 -7.41 -4.98 14.00
C ARG A 58 -6.14 -5.02 14.83
N ILE A 59 -5.18 -4.14 14.56
CA ILE A 59 -3.91 -4.10 15.32
C ILE A 59 -4.14 -3.66 16.76
N ILE A 60 -5.00 -2.65 16.97
CA ILE A 60 -5.32 -2.09 18.30
C ILE A 60 -6.07 -3.12 19.16
N THR A 61 -7.10 -3.75 18.59
CA THR A 61 -8.02 -4.59 19.36
C THR A 61 -7.61 -6.06 19.41
N ASP A 62 -6.81 -6.52 18.44
CA ASP A 62 -6.56 -7.95 18.18
C ASP A 62 -7.86 -8.77 17.95
N LEU A 63 -8.94 -8.10 17.56
CA LEU A 63 -10.24 -8.71 17.27
C LEU A 63 -10.48 -8.88 15.76
N ASP A 64 -11.44 -9.74 15.43
CA ASP A 64 -11.89 -9.92 14.05
C ASP A 64 -12.79 -8.76 13.62
N VAL A 65 -12.18 -7.68 13.12
CA VAL A 65 -12.88 -6.54 12.51
C VAL A 65 -13.14 -6.82 11.03
N THR A 66 -14.39 -6.86 10.60
CA THR A 66 -14.79 -7.21 9.24
C THR A 66 -14.74 -6.00 8.30
N VAL A 67 -14.84 -6.21 6.99
CA VAL A 67 -14.94 -5.10 6.02
C VAL A 67 -16.24 -4.30 6.23
N PRO A 68 -17.42 -4.95 6.39
CA PRO A 68 -18.64 -4.22 6.71
C PRO A 68 -18.53 -3.35 7.95
N ASP A 69 -17.84 -3.80 9.01
CA ASP A 69 -17.67 -2.97 10.21
C ASP A 69 -17.01 -1.63 9.89
N ALA A 70 -15.95 -1.66 9.08
CA ALA A 70 -15.22 -0.46 8.67
C ALA A 70 -16.03 0.40 7.68
N GLU A 71 -16.74 -0.23 6.74
CA GLU A 71 -17.65 0.48 5.81
C GLU A 71 -18.76 1.23 6.56
N PHE A 72 -19.37 0.60 7.57
CA PHE A 72 -20.41 1.26 8.38
C PHE A 72 -19.87 2.50 9.09
N VAL A 73 -18.68 2.43 9.69
CA VAL A 73 -18.06 3.58 10.35
C VAL A 73 -17.67 4.67 9.35
N TYR A 74 -17.12 4.29 8.20
CA TYR A 74 -16.81 5.21 7.11
C TYR A 74 -18.07 5.94 6.61
N GLU A 75 -19.22 5.27 6.56
CA GLU A 75 -20.52 5.86 6.25
C GLU A 75 -21.12 6.71 7.41
N GLY A 76 -20.42 6.82 8.54
CA GLY A 76 -20.77 7.68 9.67
C GLY A 76 -21.48 6.98 10.82
N ALA A 77 -21.44 5.64 10.90
CA ALA A 77 -22.00 4.90 12.04
C ALA A 77 -21.12 5.04 13.29
N ASP A 78 -21.75 5.41 14.41
CA ASP A 78 -21.15 5.48 15.75
C ASP A 78 -21.42 4.23 16.60
N GLU A 79 -22.35 3.37 16.16
CA GLU A 79 -22.67 2.08 16.77
C GLU A 79 -23.00 1.03 15.69
N ILE A 80 -22.57 -0.23 15.90
CA ILE A 80 -22.89 -1.34 14.99
C ILE A 80 -23.59 -2.46 15.75
N PRO A 81 -24.87 -2.76 15.43
CA PRO A 81 -25.63 -3.80 16.11
C PRO A 81 -24.93 -5.17 16.11
N GLY A 82 -24.72 -5.73 17.31
CA GLY A 82 -24.11 -7.06 17.47
C GLY A 82 -22.58 -7.08 17.41
N ARG A 83 -21.91 -5.92 17.33
CA ARG A 83 -20.45 -5.80 17.38
C ARG A 83 -19.99 -5.24 18.72
N PRO A 84 -18.83 -5.68 19.25
CA PRO A 84 -18.22 -5.08 20.44
C PRO A 84 -17.94 -3.59 20.22
N GLN A 85 -18.27 -2.76 21.21
CA GLN A 85 -18.04 -1.32 21.13
C GLN A 85 -16.55 -0.97 20.98
N GLU A 86 -15.64 -1.75 21.57
CA GLU A 86 -14.19 -1.56 21.41
C GLU A 86 -13.72 -1.65 19.95
N ILE A 87 -14.41 -2.41 19.09
CA ILE A 87 -14.15 -2.45 17.65
C ILE A 87 -14.58 -1.14 16.99
N VAL A 88 -15.78 -0.66 17.33
CA VAL A 88 -16.35 0.57 16.76
C VAL A 88 -15.53 1.79 17.19
N ASP A 89 -15.17 1.85 18.47
CA ASP A 89 -14.32 2.91 19.03
C ASP A 89 -12.94 2.92 18.35
N ALA A 90 -12.33 1.75 18.12
CA ALA A 90 -11.05 1.67 17.42
C ALA A 90 -11.15 2.06 15.94
N LEU A 91 -12.26 1.75 15.27
CA LEU A 91 -12.52 2.19 13.90
C LEU A 91 -12.73 3.70 13.81
N LEU A 92 -13.50 4.29 14.73
CA LEU A 92 -13.70 5.75 14.81
C LEU A 92 -12.39 6.48 15.10
N ALA A 93 -11.59 5.96 16.04
CA ALA A 93 -10.27 6.48 16.33
C ALA A 93 -9.34 6.41 15.10
N ALA A 94 -9.41 5.31 14.35
CA ALA A 94 -8.63 5.13 13.12
C ALA A 94 -9.09 6.05 11.98
N ALA A 95 -10.39 6.31 11.85
CA ALA A 95 -10.92 7.28 10.89
C ALA A 95 -10.47 8.71 11.23
N ASN A 96 -10.62 9.14 12.49
CA ASN A 96 -10.12 10.45 12.93
C ASN A 96 -8.61 10.61 12.69
N ALA A 97 -7.84 9.56 12.95
CA ALA A 97 -6.39 9.57 12.72
C ALA A 97 -6.03 9.61 11.22
N TYR A 98 -6.87 9.05 10.35
CA TYR A 98 -6.73 9.18 8.90
C TYR A 98 -7.00 10.63 8.48
N ASP A 99 -8.07 11.25 8.98
CA ASP A 99 -8.39 12.66 8.72
C ASP A 99 -7.29 13.61 9.22
N ASP A 100 -6.63 13.30 10.35
CA ASP A 100 -5.50 14.11 10.85
C ASP A 100 -4.32 14.18 9.85
N MET A 101 -4.23 13.24 8.89
CA MET A 101 -3.21 13.27 7.83
C MET A 101 -3.46 14.32 6.76
N ASP A 102 -4.70 14.83 6.62
CA ASP A 102 -5.00 15.95 5.71
C ASP A 102 -4.18 17.20 6.05
N LEU A 103 -3.65 17.28 7.28
CA LEU A 103 -2.76 18.35 7.72
C LEU A 103 -1.35 18.28 7.09
N CYS A 104 -0.96 17.16 6.46
CA CYS A 104 0.34 17.01 5.81
C CYS A 104 0.43 17.90 4.57
N TYR A 105 -0.39 17.65 3.54
CA TYR A 105 -0.29 18.36 2.27
C TYR A 105 -1.65 18.97 1.91
N GLU A 106 -1.77 20.29 2.08
CA GLU A 106 -2.88 21.01 1.44
C GLU A 106 -2.70 20.95 -0.09
N PRO A 107 -3.74 20.66 -0.87
CA PRO A 107 -3.63 20.66 -2.32
C PRO A 107 -3.35 22.08 -2.84
N ASP A 108 -2.10 22.39 -3.17
CA ASP A 108 -1.76 23.61 -3.90
C ASP A 108 -1.82 23.36 -5.41
N TYR A 109 -3.00 23.58 -5.98
CA TYR A 109 -3.22 23.45 -7.43
C TYR A 109 -2.41 24.44 -8.28
N SER A 110 -1.78 25.47 -7.68
CA SER A 110 -0.92 26.40 -8.39
C SER A 110 0.48 25.83 -8.64
N GLU A 111 1.01 25.03 -7.72
CA GLU A 111 2.29 24.32 -7.86
C GLU A 111 2.18 23.13 -8.84
N ALA A 112 1.02 22.46 -8.88
CA ALA A 112 0.77 21.33 -9.77
C ALA A 112 0.99 21.67 -11.27
N GLN A 113 0.79 22.93 -11.65
CA GLN A 113 1.03 23.40 -13.02
C GLN A 113 2.51 23.70 -13.29
N GLU A 114 3.26 24.23 -12.32
CA GLU A 114 4.71 24.45 -12.46
C GLU A 114 5.50 23.13 -12.43
N GLU A 115 5.07 22.13 -11.67
CA GLU A 115 5.73 20.81 -11.62
C GLU A 115 5.58 20.01 -12.91
N LEU A 116 4.40 20.10 -13.54
CA LEU A 116 4.16 19.50 -14.85
C LEU A 116 5.07 20.10 -15.94
N GLU A 117 5.43 21.38 -15.80
CA GLU A 117 6.27 22.12 -16.74
C GLU A 117 7.78 21.90 -16.50
N ASN A 118 8.21 21.70 -15.25
CA ASN A 118 9.63 21.61 -14.90
C ASN A 118 10.20 20.18 -14.85
N ASN A 119 9.35 19.15 -14.79
CA ASN A 119 9.72 17.72 -14.87
C ASN A 119 10.91 17.33 -13.96
N THR A 120 11.00 17.94 -12.78
CA THR A 120 12.02 17.68 -11.76
C THR A 120 11.63 16.48 -10.90
N ASN A 121 11.39 15.33 -11.54
CA ASN A 121 11.14 14.05 -10.89
C ASN A 121 12.43 13.43 -10.35
N ASP A 122 13.24 14.22 -9.64
CA ASP A 122 14.45 13.75 -8.96
C ASP A 122 14.16 13.54 -7.47
N VAL A 123 14.74 12.49 -6.89
CA VAL A 123 14.61 12.13 -5.47
C VAL A 123 15.07 13.28 -4.57
N SER A 124 16.07 14.06 -5.00
CA SER A 124 16.53 15.26 -4.30
C SER A 124 15.41 16.30 -4.13
N ALA A 125 14.57 16.50 -5.15
CA ALA A 125 13.47 17.44 -5.10
C ALA A 125 12.38 16.99 -4.12
N ILE A 126 12.08 15.69 -4.09
CA ILE A 126 11.14 15.10 -3.13
C ILE A 126 11.61 15.38 -1.70
N PHE A 127 12.86 15.12 -1.38
CA PHE A 127 13.38 15.40 -0.04
C PHE A 127 13.30 16.88 0.33
N ASN A 128 13.55 17.80 -0.62
CA ASN A 128 13.41 19.23 -0.34
C ASN A 128 11.96 19.60 0.01
N LYS A 129 10.97 19.03 -0.67
CA LYS A 129 9.54 19.23 -0.35
C LYS A 129 9.21 18.69 1.04
N LEU A 130 9.59 17.43 1.32
CA LEU A 130 9.39 16.82 2.65
C LEU A 130 10.06 17.65 3.75
N GLU A 131 11.30 18.12 3.54
CA GLU A 131 12.04 18.95 4.49
C GLU A 131 11.37 20.33 4.71
N SER A 132 10.74 20.89 3.69
CA SER A 132 9.99 22.14 3.81
C SER A 132 8.69 21.99 4.60
N ASN A 133 8.14 20.77 4.66
CA ASN A 133 6.85 20.47 5.29
C ASN A 133 6.95 19.81 6.69
N LEU A 134 8.18 19.65 7.22
CA LEU A 134 8.45 18.93 8.47
C LEU A 134 7.53 19.28 9.65
N SER A 135 7.19 20.56 9.82
CA SER A 135 6.34 20.98 10.94
C SER A 135 4.91 20.48 10.81
N ASN A 136 4.37 20.47 9.59
CA ASN A 136 3.03 20.00 9.30
C ASN A 136 2.97 18.48 9.42
N ASP A 137 3.96 17.78 8.84
CA ASP A 137 4.11 16.33 8.97
C ASP A 137 4.17 15.90 10.45
N VAL A 138 4.96 16.58 11.28
CA VAL A 138 5.02 16.29 12.72
C VAL A 138 3.68 16.52 13.41
N ASN A 139 2.95 17.56 13.05
CA ASN A 139 1.64 17.85 13.63
C ASN A 139 0.61 16.77 13.23
N ALA A 140 0.59 16.36 11.96
CA ALA A 140 -0.28 15.30 11.45
C ALA A 140 -0.01 13.95 12.15
N ILE A 141 1.26 13.54 12.23
CA ILE A 141 1.64 12.28 12.91
C ILE A 141 1.24 12.31 14.39
N ASN A 142 1.46 13.43 15.08
CA ASN A 142 1.08 13.54 16.50
C ASN A 142 -0.44 13.64 16.68
N GLY A 143 -1.17 14.31 15.79
CA GLY A 143 -2.64 14.32 15.79
C GLY A 143 -3.21 12.91 15.65
N ALA A 144 -2.74 12.17 14.64
CA ALA A 144 -3.11 10.78 14.47
C ALA A 144 -2.74 9.91 15.68
N ALA A 145 -1.60 10.15 16.33
CA ALA A 145 -1.23 9.44 17.56
C ALA A 145 -2.21 9.73 18.72
N ASP A 146 -2.63 10.99 18.88
CA ASP A 146 -3.60 11.41 19.88
C ASP A 146 -4.98 10.78 19.60
N SER A 147 -5.44 10.82 18.35
CA SER A 147 -6.69 10.19 17.89
C SER A 147 -6.72 8.68 18.17
N LEU A 148 -5.60 7.99 17.92
CA LEU A 148 -5.44 6.56 18.21
C LEU A 148 -5.18 6.23 19.68
N SER A 149 -4.96 7.25 20.53
CA SER A 149 -4.53 7.07 21.93
C SER A 149 -3.26 6.22 22.08
N VAL A 150 -2.30 6.39 21.17
CA VAL A 150 -0.98 5.71 21.19
C VAL A 150 0.14 6.72 21.50
N ALA A 151 1.37 6.24 21.74
CA ALA A 151 2.46 7.17 22.02
C ALA A 151 2.82 7.98 20.76
N GLY A 152 2.71 9.29 20.86
CA GLY A 152 3.26 10.27 19.91
C GLY A 152 4.56 10.89 20.44
N ASN A 153 4.73 12.19 20.22
CA ASN A 153 5.92 13.01 20.49
C ASN A 153 6.98 12.95 19.38
N TRP A 154 6.54 12.81 18.14
CA TRP A 154 7.40 13.04 17.00
C TRP A 154 7.88 14.50 16.99
N SER A 155 9.14 14.67 16.63
CA SER A 155 9.78 15.98 16.52
C SER A 155 10.29 16.19 15.10
N VAL A 156 10.52 17.46 14.74
CA VAL A 156 11.16 17.83 13.48
C VAL A 156 12.49 17.09 13.31
N ASP A 157 13.29 17.00 14.39
CA ASP A 157 14.56 16.25 14.39
C ASP A 157 14.37 14.77 14.06
N SER A 158 13.25 14.16 14.48
CA SER A 158 12.99 12.74 14.25
C SER A 158 12.76 12.43 12.77
N LEU A 159 11.99 13.28 12.07
CA LEU A 159 11.77 13.16 10.64
C LEU A 159 13.00 13.58 9.84
N GLN A 160 13.67 14.67 10.25
CA GLN A 160 14.90 15.12 9.59
C GLN A 160 16.01 14.06 9.64
N ASP A 161 16.15 13.34 10.76
CA ASP A 161 17.04 12.19 10.88
C ASP A 161 16.65 11.07 9.91
N ALA A 162 15.36 10.73 9.80
CA ALA A 162 14.87 9.69 8.90
C ALA A 162 15.13 10.06 7.43
N PHE A 163 14.89 11.31 7.05
CA PHE A 163 15.17 11.80 5.69
C PHE A 163 16.66 11.79 5.38
N ARG A 164 17.51 12.16 6.36
CA ARG A 164 18.97 12.07 6.22
C ARG A 164 19.44 10.64 6.00
N CYS A 165 18.92 9.68 6.78
CA CYS A 165 19.21 8.25 6.60
C CYS A 165 18.78 7.76 5.22
N ALA A 166 17.57 8.12 4.78
CA ALA A 166 17.06 7.73 3.47
C ALA A 166 17.88 8.29 2.30
N LYS A 167 18.35 9.55 2.39
CA LYS A 167 19.25 10.14 1.39
C LYS A 167 20.53 9.30 1.23
N GLN A 168 21.12 8.89 2.35
CA GLN A 168 22.33 8.08 2.34
C GLN A 168 22.10 6.73 1.67
N GLU A 169 21.04 6.02 2.04
CA GLU A 169 20.68 4.71 1.46
C GLU A 169 20.47 4.77 -0.06
N CYS A 170 19.78 5.81 -0.54
CA CYS A 170 19.55 6.00 -1.97
C CYS A 170 20.86 6.21 -2.77
N ASP A 171 21.84 6.92 -2.20
CA ASP A 171 23.14 7.15 -2.83
C ASP A 171 23.96 5.85 -2.97
N PHE A 172 23.74 4.86 -2.09
CA PHE A 172 24.49 3.59 -2.08
C PHE A 172 23.91 2.53 -3.02
N CYS A 173 22.60 2.54 -3.26
CA CYS A 173 21.92 1.42 -3.93
C CYS A 173 22.17 1.31 -5.44
N GLY A 174 22.78 2.33 -6.08
CA GLY A 174 23.18 2.27 -7.51
C GLY A 174 22.02 1.95 -8.47
N LEU A 175 20.81 2.44 -8.14
CA LEU A 175 19.55 2.10 -8.81
C LEU A 175 19.40 2.83 -10.15
N ASN A 176 18.93 2.11 -11.17
CA ASN A 176 18.84 2.61 -12.54
C ASN A 176 17.52 3.34 -12.88
N SER A 177 16.43 3.05 -12.16
CA SER A 177 15.12 3.69 -12.36
C SER A 177 14.84 4.70 -11.25
N VAL A 178 14.27 5.84 -11.64
CA VAL A 178 13.81 6.89 -10.72
C VAL A 178 12.75 6.32 -9.76
N GLU A 179 11.81 5.52 -10.26
CA GLU A 179 10.78 4.89 -9.45
C GLU A 179 11.36 3.93 -8.41
N SER A 180 12.38 3.14 -8.77
CA SER A 180 13.09 2.31 -7.79
C SER A 180 13.76 3.16 -6.71
N GLN A 181 14.37 4.30 -7.07
CA GLN A 181 14.99 5.21 -6.10
C GLN A 181 13.94 5.85 -5.18
N LYS A 182 12.79 6.29 -5.72
CA LYS A 182 11.67 6.83 -4.94
C LYS A 182 11.13 5.81 -3.93
N ILE A 183 10.87 4.58 -4.38
CA ILE A 183 10.38 3.50 -3.50
C ILE A 183 11.40 3.19 -2.41
N THR A 184 12.69 3.12 -2.76
CA THR A 184 13.77 2.90 -1.79
C THR A 184 13.86 4.03 -0.77
N ALA A 185 13.72 5.28 -1.20
CA ALA A 185 13.70 6.44 -0.31
C ALA A 185 12.54 6.34 0.69
N ILE A 186 11.32 6.09 0.21
CA ILE A 186 10.12 5.97 1.04
C ILE A 186 10.27 4.82 2.05
N LEU A 187 10.71 3.64 1.61
CA LEU A 187 10.93 2.50 2.51
C LEU A 187 12.06 2.74 3.51
N SER A 188 13.08 3.53 3.14
CA SER A 188 14.14 3.94 4.08
C SER A 188 13.59 4.86 5.17
N ILE A 189 12.75 5.84 4.79
CA ILE A 189 12.06 6.71 5.75
C ILE A 189 11.21 5.85 6.69
N LEU A 190 10.39 4.95 6.12
CA LEU A 190 9.56 4.03 6.88
C LEU A 190 10.39 3.19 7.88
N LYS A 191 11.49 2.60 7.42
CA LYS A 191 12.43 1.83 8.27
C LYS A 191 12.92 2.70 9.43
N SER A 192 13.50 3.87 9.14
CA SER A 192 14.07 4.76 10.16
C SER A 192 13.04 5.25 11.18
N LEU A 193 11.80 5.51 10.76
CA LEU A 193 10.73 5.89 11.68
C LEU A 193 10.29 4.69 12.54
N ILE A 194 10.06 3.52 11.93
CA ILE A 194 9.73 2.31 12.70
C ILE A 194 10.83 2.01 13.72
N GLU A 195 12.12 2.14 13.40
CA GLU A 195 13.21 1.89 14.35
C GLU A 195 13.18 2.76 15.61
N LYS A 196 12.54 3.93 15.57
CA LYS A 196 12.40 4.85 16.70
C LYS A 196 11.24 4.49 17.63
N THR A 197 10.31 3.62 17.22
CA THR A 197 9.18 3.21 18.07
C THR A 197 9.55 2.12 19.08
N SER A 198 8.71 1.89 20.09
CA SER A 198 8.92 0.85 21.11
C SER A 198 8.07 -0.40 20.89
N ASN A 199 6.90 -0.26 20.25
CA ASN A 199 5.94 -1.33 20.03
C ASN A 199 5.15 -1.09 18.72
N ILE A 200 4.24 -2.01 18.39
CA ILE A 200 3.44 -1.98 17.17
C ILE A 200 2.40 -0.86 17.13
N TYR A 201 1.88 -0.42 18.29
CA TYR A 201 0.85 0.63 18.33
C TYR A 201 1.42 1.99 17.96
N GLU A 202 2.66 2.25 18.38
CA GLU A 202 3.42 3.46 18.04
C GLU A 202 3.77 3.57 16.55
N THR A 203 3.61 2.49 15.76
CA THR A 203 3.84 2.55 14.30
C THR A 203 2.58 2.92 13.51
N LEU A 204 1.40 2.95 14.14
CA LEU A 204 0.13 3.20 13.44
C LEU A 204 0.01 4.62 12.86
N PRO A 205 0.50 5.69 13.51
CA PRO A 205 0.58 7.00 12.86
C PRO A 205 1.53 7.01 11.66
N ILE A 206 2.64 6.25 11.73
CA ILE A 206 3.61 6.11 10.62
C ILE A 206 2.97 5.36 9.44
N PHE A 207 2.14 4.34 9.72
CA PHE A 207 1.39 3.58 8.72
C PHE A 207 0.53 4.48 7.83
N LEU A 208 -0.06 5.52 8.42
CA LEU A 208 -0.85 6.52 7.69
C LEU A 208 0.06 7.52 6.99
N TYR A 209 1.00 8.11 7.73
CA TYR A 209 1.92 9.14 7.22
C TYR A 209 2.72 8.73 5.99
N ILE A 210 3.11 7.45 5.89
CA ILE A 210 3.90 7.00 4.74
C ILE A 210 3.16 7.17 3.41
N ASN A 211 1.82 7.19 3.41
CA ASN A 211 1.03 7.47 2.21
C ASN A 211 1.07 8.93 1.79
N GLU A 212 1.22 9.87 2.73
CA GLU A 212 1.44 11.28 2.44
C GLU A 212 2.84 11.52 1.86
N VAL A 213 3.84 10.76 2.33
CA VAL A 213 5.17 10.73 1.70
C VAL A 213 5.09 10.15 0.27
N CYS A 214 4.26 9.12 0.04
CA CYS A 214 4.04 8.57 -1.29
C CYS A 214 3.41 9.60 -2.24
N GLU A 215 2.39 10.32 -1.78
CA GLU A 215 1.73 11.40 -2.53
C GLU A 215 2.74 12.49 -2.92
N CYS A 216 3.49 13.01 -1.95
CA CYS A 216 4.55 14.00 -2.18
C CYS A 216 5.62 13.51 -3.18
N ALA A 217 5.91 12.21 -3.18
CA ALA A 217 6.88 11.58 -4.06
C ALA A 217 6.32 11.24 -5.47
N GLY A 218 5.00 11.32 -5.67
CA GLY A 218 4.33 10.83 -6.88
C GLY A 218 4.47 9.31 -7.05
N VAL A 219 4.48 8.56 -5.94
CA VAL A 219 4.44 7.10 -5.90
C VAL A 219 3.03 6.69 -5.46
N PRO A 220 2.39 5.68 -6.08
CA PRO A 220 1.07 5.25 -5.64
C PRO A 220 1.07 4.83 -4.16
N ARG A 221 0.01 5.18 -3.44
CA ARG A 221 -0.15 4.87 -2.00
C ARG A 221 0.08 3.39 -1.71
N MET A 222 0.66 3.11 -0.55
CA MET A 222 1.00 1.78 -0.06
C MET A 222 -0.11 1.25 0.85
N MET A 223 -0.33 -0.07 0.82
CA MET A 223 -1.28 -0.71 1.72
C MET A 223 -0.81 -2.07 2.18
N PHE A 224 -0.90 -2.29 3.50
CA PHE A 224 -0.56 -3.55 4.14
C PHE A 224 -1.72 -4.04 5.01
N LYS A 225 -1.94 -5.35 5.03
CA LYS A 225 -2.84 -5.99 6.00
C LYS A 225 -2.20 -6.02 7.38
N ASP A 226 -3.00 -6.24 8.41
CA ASP A 226 -2.56 -6.29 9.81
C ASP A 226 -1.40 -7.27 10.04
N ASN A 227 -1.48 -8.48 9.50
CA ASN A 227 -0.41 -9.47 9.59
C ASN A 227 0.86 -9.07 8.82
N GLN A 228 0.70 -8.46 7.65
CA GLN A 228 1.81 -8.00 6.81
C GLN A 228 2.53 -6.81 7.46
N TRP A 229 1.80 -5.90 8.08
CA TRP A 229 2.36 -4.78 8.82
C TRP A 229 3.15 -5.25 10.05
N ARG A 230 2.61 -6.22 10.81
CA ARG A 230 3.33 -6.85 11.93
C ARG A 230 4.63 -7.49 11.46
N GLU A 231 4.60 -8.26 10.38
CA GLU A 231 5.79 -8.90 9.78
C GLU A 231 6.84 -7.86 9.33
N LEU A 232 6.40 -6.76 8.70
CA LEU A 232 7.28 -5.67 8.29
C LEU A 232 7.93 -4.98 9.50
N VAL A 233 7.16 -4.68 10.54
CA VAL A 233 7.67 -4.07 11.77
C VAL A 233 8.65 -5.00 12.47
N ASP A 234 8.32 -6.29 12.61
CA ASP A 234 9.21 -7.29 13.19
C ASP A 234 10.52 -7.43 12.40
N CYS A 235 10.46 -7.40 11.07
CA CYS A 235 11.63 -7.37 10.20
C CYS A 235 12.53 -6.17 10.53
N VAL A 236 11.99 -4.95 10.57
CA VAL A 236 12.77 -3.74 10.89
C VAL A 236 13.37 -3.80 12.29
N LYS A 237 12.60 -4.24 13.29
CA LYS A 237 13.07 -4.35 14.69
C LYS A 237 14.18 -5.39 14.85
N SER A 238 14.07 -6.52 14.16
CA SER A 238 15.08 -7.58 14.17
C SER A 238 16.36 -7.16 13.42
N GLY A 239 16.21 -6.45 12.29
CA GLY A 239 17.31 -5.89 11.50
C GLY A 239 18.19 -4.92 12.30
N LYS A 240 17.58 -4.04 13.10
CA LYS A 240 18.30 -3.14 14.02
C LYS A 240 19.15 -3.90 15.05
N ALA A 241 18.69 -5.07 15.49
CA ALA A 241 19.45 -5.91 16.40
C ALA A 241 20.62 -6.63 15.69
N SER A 242 20.48 -6.97 14.40
CA SER A 242 21.53 -7.59 13.60
C SER A 242 22.57 -6.62 13.03
N GLU A 243 22.24 -5.34 12.79
CA GLU A 243 23.22 -4.31 12.40
C GLU A 243 24.28 -4.06 13.50
N ALA A 244 23.98 -4.43 14.75
CA ALA A 244 24.94 -4.45 15.86
C ALA A 244 25.86 -5.70 15.86
N SER A 245 25.71 -6.61 14.88
CA SER A 245 26.45 -7.86 14.73
C SER A 245 27.29 -7.88 13.45
N GLU A 246 28.52 -8.39 13.50
CA GLU A 246 29.49 -8.39 12.37
C GLU A 246 29.08 -9.26 11.15
N ASN A 247 27.97 -10.01 11.22
CA ASN A 247 27.51 -10.94 10.18
C ASN A 247 26.10 -10.60 9.63
N GLY A 248 25.63 -9.36 9.80
CA GLY A 248 24.26 -8.96 9.42
C GLY A 248 23.97 -9.08 7.92
N GLU A 249 22.85 -9.73 7.58
CA GLU A 249 22.20 -9.51 6.28
C GLU A 249 21.79 -8.03 6.16
N ASN A 250 21.87 -7.45 4.96
CA ASN A 250 21.50 -6.06 4.73
C ASN A 250 20.02 -5.86 5.12
N SER A 251 19.77 -5.09 6.19
CA SER A 251 18.42 -4.89 6.73
C SER A 251 17.45 -4.29 5.72
N MET A 252 17.93 -3.54 4.72
CA MET A 252 17.11 -3.01 3.63
C MET A 252 16.75 -4.08 2.61
N SER A 253 17.65 -5.02 2.30
CA SER A 253 17.34 -6.13 1.39
C SER A 253 16.19 -6.98 1.92
N THR A 254 16.22 -7.35 3.21
CA THR A 254 15.14 -8.13 3.83
C THR A 254 13.81 -7.37 3.84
N LEU A 255 13.85 -6.05 4.13
CA LEU A 255 12.66 -5.21 4.07
C LEU A 255 12.06 -5.18 2.65
N LEU A 256 12.89 -5.04 1.62
CA LEU A 256 12.47 -5.05 0.22
C LEU A 256 11.89 -6.40 -0.21
N GLU A 257 12.46 -7.52 0.24
CA GLU A 257 11.95 -8.85 -0.05
C GLU A 257 10.52 -9.07 0.50
N ILE A 258 10.19 -8.44 1.63
CA ILE A 258 8.85 -8.46 2.21
C ILE A 258 7.94 -7.43 1.51
N ALA A 259 8.38 -6.17 1.41
CA ALA A 259 7.53 -5.07 0.99
C ALA A 259 7.26 -5.07 -0.53
N ALA A 260 8.27 -5.25 -1.37
CA ALA A 260 8.14 -5.06 -2.81
C ALA A 260 7.08 -5.98 -3.46
N PRO A 261 6.98 -7.29 -3.14
CA PRO A 261 5.91 -8.14 -3.67
C PRO A 261 4.51 -7.79 -3.17
N LEU A 262 4.41 -7.13 -2.01
CA LEU A 262 3.14 -6.64 -1.47
C LEU A 262 2.67 -5.39 -2.22
N LEU A 263 3.59 -4.45 -2.40
CA LEU A 263 3.37 -3.20 -3.14
C LEU A 263 3.04 -3.46 -4.61
N GLU A 264 3.79 -4.35 -5.27
CA GLU A 264 3.53 -4.73 -6.66
C GLU A 264 2.10 -5.22 -6.85
N ARG A 265 1.64 -6.11 -5.97
CA ARG A 265 0.27 -6.66 -6.04
C ARG A 265 -0.79 -5.61 -5.81
N GLU A 266 -0.57 -4.70 -4.86
CA GLU A 266 -1.49 -3.61 -4.57
C GLU A 266 -1.62 -2.68 -5.79
N TRP A 267 -0.50 -2.27 -6.37
CA TRP A 267 -0.51 -1.35 -7.52
C TRP A 267 -1.03 -1.98 -8.80
N LEU A 268 -0.77 -3.27 -9.03
CA LEU A 268 -1.41 -4.02 -10.11
C LEU A 268 -2.94 -4.06 -9.92
N LYS A 269 -3.39 -4.32 -8.69
CA LYS A 269 -4.83 -4.35 -8.38
C LYS A 269 -5.48 -2.97 -8.54
N HIS A 270 -4.83 -1.91 -8.07
CA HIS A 270 -5.29 -0.53 -8.28
C HIS A 270 -5.43 -0.23 -9.78
N LYS A 271 -4.42 -0.57 -10.58
CA LYS A 271 -4.48 -0.41 -12.04
C LYS A 271 -5.64 -1.18 -12.67
N GLU A 272 -5.86 -2.43 -12.25
CA GLU A 272 -6.99 -3.25 -12.70
C GLU A 272 -8.34 -2.59 -12.34
N ASP A 273 -8.46 -2.04 -11.12
CA ASP A 273 -9.67 -1.40 -10.64
C ASP A 273 -9.97 -0.10 -11.40
N VAL A 274 -8.95 0.74 -11.65
CA VAL A 274 -9.10 1.96 -12.46
C VAL A 274 -9.58 1.62 -13.87
N LEU A 275 -8.99 0.60 -14.50
CA LEU A 275 -9.32 0.20 -15.88
C LEU A 275 -10.59 -0.65 -15.99
N TRP A 276 -11.20 -1.05 -14.88
CA TRP A 276 -12.32 -1.99 -14.87
C TRP A 276 -13.53 -1.47 -15.65
N ASP A 277 -14.06 -2.32 -16.54
CA ASP A 277 -15.28 -2.06 -17.32
C ASP A 277 -16.42 -3.00 -16.86
N PRO A 278 -17.50 -2.45 -16.24
CA PRO A 278 -18.65 -3.23 -15.79
C PRO A 278 -19.39 -3.95 -16.92
N GLU A 279 -19.49 -3.34 -18.09
CA GLU A 279 -20.26 -3.87 -19.21
C GLU A 279 -19.49 -4.99 -19.91
N GLU A 280 -18.18 -4.83 -20.05
CA GLU A 280 -17.30 -5.91 -20.51
C GLU A 280 -17.32 -7.08 -19.51
N ALA A 281 -17.23 -6.81 -18.21
CA ALA A 281 -17.31 -7.83 -17.17
C ALA A 281 -18.65 -8.60 -17.21
N LYS A 282 -19.79 -7.91 -17.37
CA LYS A 282 -21.11 -8.53 -17.53
C LYS A 282 -21.19 -9.39 -18.79
N LYS A 283 -20.63 -8.91 -19.90
CA LYS A 283 -20.60 -9.65 -21.16
C LYS A 283 -19.79 -10.93 -21.03
N LEU A 284 -18.57 -10.85 -20.49
CA LEU A 284 -17.71 -12.02 -20.27
C LEU A 284 -18.35 -13.04 -19.31
N ALA A 285 -18.99 -12.57 -18.24
CA ALA A 285 -19.70 -13.43 -17.30
C ALA A 285 -20.85 -14.20 -17.97
N LYS A 286 -21.61 -13.53 -18.84
CA LYS A 286 -22.69 -14.17 -19.62
C LYS A 286 -22.15 -15.18 -20.62
N GLU A 287 -21.07 -14.86 -21.32
CA GLU A 287 -20.45 -15.78 -22.29
C GLU A 287 -19.88 -17.03 -21.62
N GLU A 288 -19.32 -16.89 -20.42
CA GLU A 288 -18.82 -18.00 -19.61
C GLU A 288 -19.94 -18.89 -19.06
N ASP A 289 -21.06 -18.30 -18.62
CA ASP A 289 -22.26 -19.04 -18.21
C ASP A 289 -22.86 -19.82 -19.40
N ASP A 290 -22.98 -19.17 -20.57
CA ASP A 290 -23.43 -19.81 -21.80
C ASP A 290 -22.48 -20.96 -22.21
N ARG A 291 -21.17 -20.81 -22.03
CA ARG A 291 -20.17 -21.85 -22.30
C ARG A 291 -20.33 -23.04 -21.36
N LYS A 292 -20.39 -22.81 -20.04
CA LYS A 292 -20.61 -23.86 -19.02
C LYS A 292 -21.93 -24.58 -19.24
N SER A 293 -22.99 -23.85 -19.61
CA SER A 293 -24.29 -24.40 -19.94
C SER A 293 -24.22 -25.33 -21.16
N ARG A 294 -23.55 -24.91 -22.24
CA ARG A 294 -23.32 -25.75 -23.44
C ARG A 294 -22.52 -27.01 -23.12
N GLU A 295 -21.46 -26.91 -22.33
CA GLU A 295 -20.63 -28.05 -21.94
C GLU A 295 -21.40 -29.04 -21.06
N ALA A 296 -22.19 -28.55 -20.11
CA ALA A 296 -23.05 -29.37 -19.27
C ALA A 296 -24.14 -30.08 -20.08
N LEU A 297 -24.73 -29.40 -21.08
CA LEU A 297 -25.66 -30.03 -22.02
C LEU A 297 -24.97 -31.10 -22.87
N ALA A 298 -23.81 -30.80 -23.46
CA ALA A 298 -23.04 -31.76 -24.24
C ALA A 298 -22.68 -33.01 -23.42
N ALA A 299 -22.24 -32.85 -22.17
CA ALA A 299 -21.96 -33.97 -21.27
C ALA A 299 -23.21 -34.81 -20.96
N LYS A 300 -24.38 -34.17 -20.77
CA LYS A 300 -25.66 -34.88 -20.57
C LYS A 300 -26.07 -35.69 -21.81
N PHE A 301 -25.82 -35.18 -23.02
CA PHE A 301 -26.19 -35.86 -24.27
C PHE A 301 -25.13 -36.87 -24.77
N ALA A 302 -23.88 -36.77 -24.33
CA ALA A 302 -22.83 -37.74 -24.65
C ALA A 302 -23.18 -39.17 -24.18
N HIS A 303 -23.99 -39.30 -23.12
CA HIS A 303 -24.44 -40.61 -22.63
C HIS A 303 -25.60 -41.21 -23.45
N VAL A 304 -26.22 -40.43 -24.35
CA VAL A 304 -27.36 -40.86 -25.17
C VAL A 304 -26.92 -41.48 -26.50
N GLU A 305 -25.74 -41.13 -27.03
CA GLU A 305 -25.22 -41.68 -28.29
C GLU A 305 -24.65 -43.09 -28.14
N GLY A 306 -24.04 -43.42 -27.00
CA GLY A 306 -23.49 -44.77 -26.74
C GLY A 306 -24.54 -45.88 -26.60
N ASN A 307 -25.82 -45.54 -26.45
CA ASN A 307 -26.90 -46.53 -26.30
C ASN A 307 -27.62 -46.84 -27.63
N LYS A 308 -27.27 -46.16 -28.74
CA LYS A 308 -27.84 -46.48 -30.06
C LYS A 308 -27.13 -47.62 -30.77
N GLU A 309 -25.86 -47.88 -30.47
CA GLU A 309 -25.09 -48.99 -31.07
C GLU A 309 -25.40 -50.36 -30.44
N SER A 310 -26.06 -50.42 -29.28
CA SER A 310 -26.41 -51.68 -28.61
C SER A 310 -27.66 -52.37 -29.19
N THR A 311 -28.34 -51.75 -30.16
CA THR A 311 -29.60 -52.26 -30.74
C THR A 311 -29.50 -52.73 -32.20
N GLN A 312 -28.29 -52.78 -32.79
CA GLN A 312 -28.06 -53.28 -34.16
C GLN A 312 -27.20 -54.55 -34.22
N ALA A 313 -27.26 -55.40 -33.20
CA ALA A 313 -26.65 -56.74 -33.21
C ALA A 313 -27.67 -57.83 -32.80
N LEU A 314 -28.85 -57.80 -33.40
CA LEU A 314 -29.83 -58.89 -33.39
C LEU A 314 -30.55 -58.90 -34.74
N ASP A 315 -29.87 -59.42 -35.77
CA ASP A 315 -30.46 -60.11 -36.91
C ASP A 315 -29.41 -61.05 -37.53
#